data_AF-A0A2E0M8T7-F1
#
_entry.id   AF-A0A2E0M8T7-F1
#
_cell.length_a   1.000
_cell.length_b   1.000
_cell.length_c   1.000
_cell.angle_alpha   90.00
_cell.angle_beta   90.00
_cell.angle_gamma   90.00
#
_symmetry.space_group_name_H-M   'P 1'
#
loop_
_entity.id
_entity.type
_entity.pdbx_description
1 polymer ?
#
loop_
_entity_poly.entity_id
_entity_poly.type
_entity_poly.pdbx_seq_one_letter_code
_entity_poly.pdbx_strand_id
1 'polypeptide(L)'
;MGTCSYYQGGMIVSTIDVATYSSRADSATFPLLGNMLGFSVTPYPEGFGSLGTDLGLTIDGDTPNIDPSTGGYATHYMKSDATVNFGYTTATTATLTTDWILDGPTDWDAATMASGTDHTTDASPNVAFCKVDLSSATGCLQGQQWTVTLLLHDEAGHSRIISVVVETNDVLADAFAPEANLTIESSDNIEYIGTKTVSNTEWDVNRLILNENGELVVNFDASQSSDADAIDGSNGIVTYEWKVFFDAPYGDTSFNLEGHTFEETAASNGMFTYRFQNETVDSSGTAESQIRMELRVYDASGKFSDKYRMYFVVVPEGYGDEIPLVQYDNFENTSVGVTESTYTITGTILSGSETGEVYVEASFSRDDFSASAIEKYNLITDNKFARSVALADQDSFELSLDIDNFYSNNSEVVEIWVRVYEGDDERWSDDLTKMVLINLKQCRGVLANASAQAAGGEFVWNATSLDCDWNGEWSYDSETGLWSEPGNDANSGESSDDSSLMLILAIVGSLILLGGVTLLFLRGGGSSDKVDNLSAAAAGYGQSQDMTEQYVQQLIAQGYPEETARQYAAQYVGQAAASQPQAAAQPAAAGNDLYTQYYNQYFQQFVAQGYDEATASQYAQQYAAQAQQQQ
;
A
#
# COMPACT_ATOMS: atom_id res chain seq x y z
N MET A 1 41.87 55.33 30.01
CA MET A 1 42.79 54.70 30.98
C MET A 1 42.81 53.22 30.65
N GLY A 2 43.97 52.58 30.56
CA GLY A 2 44.09 51.15 30.25
C GLY A 2 44.75 50.41 31.39
N THR A 3 44.25 49.23 31.75
CA THR A 3 44.83 48.35 32.77
C THR A 3 45.33 47.09 32.10
N CYS A 4 46.60 46.73 32.32
CA CYS A 4 47.19 45.47 31.88
C CYS A 4 47.66 44.72 33.12
N SER A 5 47.39 43.42 33.24
CA SER A 5 47.79 42.60 34.37
C SER A 5 48.55 41.36 33.94
N TYR A 6 49.47 40.91 34.79
CA TYR A 6 50.22 39.67 34.65
C TYR A 6 50.47 39.07 36.04
N TYR A 7 49.83 37.93 36.31
CA TYR A 7 49.77 37.34 37.66
C TYR A 7 49.33 38.35 38.72
N GLN A 8 50.15 38.56 39.76
CA GLN A 8 49.90 39.50 40.86
C GLN A 8 50.39 40.92 40.56
N GLY A 9 50.91 41.18 39.35
CA GLY A 9 51.39 42.48 38.90
C GLY A 9 50.50 43.10 37.83
N GLY A 10 50.62 44.41 37.64
CA GLY A 10 49.92 45.11 36.57
C GLY A 10 50.48 46.49 36.30
N MET A 11 50.02 47.08 35.20
CA MET A 11 50.33 48.42 34.75
C MET A 11 49.02 49.15 34.49
N ILE A 12 48.87 50.34 35.08
CA ILE A 12 47.82 51.28 34.73
C ILE A 12 48.42 52.35 33.83
N VAL A 13 47.91 52.46 32.60
CA VAL A 13 48.30 53.46 31.62
C VAL A 13 47.24 54.55 31.59
N SER A 14 47.65 55.79 31.81
CA SER A 14 46.77 56.96 31.78
C SER A 14 47.28 57.96 30.76
N THR A 15 46.37 58.59 30.01
CA THR A 15 46.65 59.75 29.16
C THR A 15 46.66 61.06 29.95
N ILE A 16 46.26 61.02 31.23
CA ILE A 16 46.27 62.13 32.17
C ILE A 16 47.56 62.03 33.02
N ASP A 17 48.26 63.14 33.22
CA ASP A 17 49.38 63.23 34.17
C ASP A 17 48.87 63.21 35.62
N VAL A 18 48.54 62.01 36.09
CA VAL A 18 47.92 61.81 37.41
C VAL A 18 48.85 62.20 38.55
N ALA A 19 50.17 62.15 38.35
CA ALA A 19 51.15 62.54 39.36
C ALA A 19 51.08 64.04 39.67
N THR A 20 50.86 64.87 38.64
CA THR A 20 50.77 66.34 38.79
C THR A 20 49.37 66.80 39.18
N TYR A 21 48.32 66.15 38.65
CA TYR A 21 46.94 66.64 38.78
C TYR A 21 46.11 65.95 39.88
N SER A 22 46.61 64.90 40.51
CA SER A 22 45.95 64.29 41.66
C SER A 22 46.20 65.06 42.95
N SER A 23 45.19 65.15 43.81
CA SER A 23 45.40 65.48 45.22
C SER A 23 46.14 64.36 45.94
N ARG A 24 46.58 64.62 47.18
CA ARG A 24 47.13 63.58 48.07
C ARG A 24 46.14 62.41 48.22
N ALA A 25 46.66 61.22 48.46
CA ALA A 25 45.88 59.98 48.58
C ALA A 25 44.81 60.00 49.69
N ASP A 26 44.97 60.86 50.70
CA ASP A 26 44.03 61.08 51.81
C ASP A 26 43.03 62.22 51.56
N SER A 27 43.02 62.81 50.36
CA SER A 27 42.11 63.89 50.00
C SER A 27 40.69 63.39 49.75
N ALA A 28 39.70 64.08 50.29
CA ALA A 28 38.28 63.79 50.03
C ALA A 28 37.76 64.36 48.69
N THR A 29 38.57 65.13 47.95
CA THR A 29 38.10 65.83 46.73
C THR A 29 38.51 65.14 45.43
N PHE A 30 39.79 64.78 45.26
CA PHE A 30 40.30 64.15 44.02
C PHE A 30 41.61 63.37 44.24
N PRO A 31 41.62 62.28 45.04
CA PRO A 31 42.81 61.48 45.33
C PRO A 31 43.12 60.46 44.22
N LEU A 32 43.02 60.84 42.94
CA LEU A 32 43.08 59.90 41.80
C LEU A 32 44.37 59.04 41.78
N LEU A 33 45.53 59.62 42.07
CA LEU A 33 46.80 58.89 42.20
C LEU A 33 46.75 57.89 43.36
N GLY A 34 46.18 58.28 44.50
CA GLY A 34 45.99 57.39 45.65
C GLY A 34 45.08 56.22 45.31
N ASN A 35 43.96 56.49 44.63
CA ASN A 35 43.02 55.47 44.17
C ASN A 35 43.67 54.53 43.14
N MET A 36 44.47 55.05 42.21
CA MET A 36 45.20 54.24 41.23
C MET A 36 46.31 53.39 41.85
N LEU A 37 47.01 53.89 42.87
CA LEU A 37 48.02 53.11 43.60
C LEU A 37 47.39 52.09 44.56
N GLY A 38 46.19 52.36 45.07
CA GLY A 38 45.40 51.44 45.88
C GLY A 38 44.63 50.40 45.06
N PHE A 39 44.51 50.60 43.75
CA PHE A 39 43.85 49.66 42.86
C PHE A 39 44.63 48.34 42.77
N SER A 40 43.97 47.24 43.13
CA SER A 40 44.52 45.89 43.02
C SER A 40 43.75 45.14 41.94
N VAL A 41 44.48 44.53 41.00
CA VAL A 41 43.84 43.67 40.01
C VAL A 41 43.49 42.36 40.68
N THR A 42 42.19 42.09 40.78
CA THR A 42 41.68 40.78 41.17
C THR A 42 41.53 39.87 39.94
N PRO A 43 41.55 38.53 40.12
CA PRO A 43 41.12 37.62 39.05
C PRO A 43 39.63 37.80 38.75
N TYR A 44 39.22 37.51 37.52
CA TYR A 44 37.80 37.38 37.18
C TYR A 44 37.14 36.35 38.12
N PRO A 45 35.86 36.57 38.53
CA PRO A 45 35.07 35.56 39.22
C PRO A 45 35.08 34.22 38.48
N GLU A 46 35.03 33.13 39.24
CA GLU A 46 34.88 31.79 38.68
C GLU A 46 33.64 31.72 37.79
N GLY A 47 33.78 31.20 36.56
CA GLY A 47 32.70 31.13 35.58
C GLY A 47 32.40 32.45 34.84
N PHE A 48 33.09 33.57 35.09
CA PHE A 48 32.96 34.78 34.28
C PHE A 48 33.91 34.74 33.06
N GLY A 49 33.62 33.78 32.18
CA GLY A 49 34.46 33.43 31.04
C GLY A 49 34.29 34.35 29.83
N SER A 50 34.72 33.88 28.66
CA SER A 50 34.65 34.60 27.37
C SER A 50 33.55 34.03 26.50
N LEU A 51 33.25 34.68 25.37
CA LEU A 51 32.33 34.14 24.37
C LEU A 51 32.64 32.66 24.06
N GLY A 52 31.63 31.80 24.15
CA GLY A 52 31.75 30.36 23.88
C GLY A 52 32.38 29.55 25.01
N THR A 53 32.74 30.18 26.13
CA THR A 53 33.26 29.53 27.34
C THR A 53 32.71 30.24 28.57
N ASP A 54 31.66 29.69 29.16
CA ASP A 54 30.99 30.23 30.37
C ASP A 54 30.37 31.63 30.22
N LEU A 55 30.28 32.17 29.00
CA LEU A 55 29.57 33.40 28.66
C LEU A 55 28.98 33.30 27.24
N GLY A 56 27.73 33.71 27.09
CA GLY A 56 27.07 33.89 25.79
C GLY A 56 25.99 34.96 25.83
N LEU A 57 25.79 35.67 24.73
CA LEU A 57 24.61 36.48 24.43
C LEU A 57 23.47 35.55 23.97
N THR A 58 22.24 35.89 24.33
CA THR A 58 21.02 35.23 23.86
C THR A 58 20.11 36.22 23.14
N ILE A 59 19.45 35.73 22.09
CA ILE A 59 18.41 36.45 21.33
C ILE A 59 17.14 35.60 21.47
N ASP A 60 16.09 36.16 22.06
CA ASP A 60 14.83 35.48 22.39
C ASP A 60 15.01 34.18 23.21
N GLY A 61 16.10 34.12 23.98
CA GLY A 61 16.48 32.96 24.81
C GLY A 61 17.43 31.99 24.12
N ASP A 62 17.60 32.08 22.81
CA ASP A 62 18.48 31.20 22.03
C ASP A 62 19.88 31.78 21.85
N THR A 63 20.88 30.90 21.76
CA THR A 63 22.28 31.30 21.54
C THR A 63 22.51 31.48 20.04
N PRO A 64 22.96 32.66 19.56
CA PRO A 64 23.24 32.84 18.14
C PRO A 64 24.37 31.94 17.66
N ASN A 65 24.32 31.57 16.37
CA ASN A 65 25.36 30.78 15.74
C ASN A 65 26.72 31.48 15.79
N ILE A 66 27.80 30.71 15.93
CA ILE A 66 29.17 31.21 15.86
C ILE A 66 29.66 31.15 14.41
N ASP A 67 30.21 32.25 13.92
CA ASP A 67 30.92 32.27 12.65
C ASP A 67 32.31 31.62 12.86
N PRO A 68 32.57 30.45 12.25
CA PRO A 68 33.81 29.71 12.45
C PRO A 68 35.04 30.47 11.91
N SER A 69 34.85 31.45 11.03
CA SER A 69 35.94 32.24 10.45
C SER A 69 36.43 33.36 11.38
N THR A 70 35.55 33.90 12.22
CA THR A 70 35.86 35.01 13.14
C THR A 70 35.91 34.57 14.60
N GLY A 71 35.25 33.47 14.96
CA GLY A 71 35.05 33.02 16.34
C GLY A 71 34.06 33.88 17.14
N GLY A 72 33.44 34.88 16.50
CA GLY A 72 32.35 35.70 17.03
C GLY A 72 30.98 35.14 16.64
N TYR A 73 29.91 35.85 17.00
CA TYR A 73 28.58 35.53 16.48
C TYR A 73 28.50 35.80 14.98
N ALA A 74 27.87 34.87 14.25
CA ALA A 74 27.43 35.10 12.88
C ALA A 74 26.32 36.16 12.86
N THR A 75 26.10 36.78 11.70
CA THR A 75 24.95 37.68 11.51
C THR A 75 23.66 36.92 11.83
N HIS A 76 22.85 37.50 12.71
CA HIS A 76 21.54 36.96 13.06
C HIS A 76 20.46 37.65 12.25
N TYR A 77 19.73 36.89 11.42
CA TYR A 77 18.66 37.42 10.58
C TYR A 77 17.34 37.47 11.34
N MET A 78 16.60 38.58 11.20
CA MET A 78 15.32 38.83 11.87
C MET A 78 14.25 39.25 10.87
N LYS A 79 12.98 38.94 11.16
CA LYS A 79 11.85 39.49 10.40
C LYS A 79 11.79 41.01 10.56
N SER A 80 11.30 41.69 9.55
CA SER A 80 11.26 43.15 9.46
C SER A 80 10.02 43.65 10.18
N ASP A 81 10.23 44.23 11.37
CA ASP A 81 9.25 44.50 12.44
C ASP A 81 9.35 43.57 13.67
N ALA A 82 10.26 42.59 13.65
CA ALA A 82 10.45 41.70 14.79
C ALA A 82 10.80 42.51 16.05
N THR A 83 10.10 42.18 17.14
CA THR A 83 10.49 42.61 18.48
C THR A 83 11.31 41.52 19.12
N VAL A 84 12.55 41.85 19.45
CA VAL A 84 13.55 40.89 19.91
C VAL A 84 13.96 41.23 21.33
N ASN A 85 14.12 40.18 22.16
CA ASN A 85 14.62 40.28 23.51
C ASN A 85 16.10 39.84 23.59
N PHE A 86 16.96 40.72 24.08
CA PHE A 86 18.36 40.40 24.30
C PHE A 86 18.62 39.96 25.74
N GLY A 87 19.50 38.98 25.91
CA GLY A 87 19.90 38.47 27.22
C GLY A 87 21.31 37.88 27.19
N TYR A 88 21.70 37.24 28.29
CA TYR A 88 22.98 36.56 28.36
C TYR A 88 22.91 35.33 29.29
N THR A 89 23.83 34.39 29.05
CA THR A 89 24.10 33.25 29.91
C THR A 89 25.51 33.36 30.46
N THR A 90 25.71 32.97 31.71
CA THR A 90 27.05 32.89 32.31
C THR A 90 27.11 31.80 33.38
N ALA A 91 28.28 31.20 33.60
CA ALA A 91 28.49 30.23 34.68
C ALA A 91 28.86 30.87 36.02
N THR A 92 29.12 32.19 36.05
CA THR A 92 29.44 32.88 37.31
C THR A 92 28.20 33.02 38.19
N THR A 93 28.42 32.97 39.50
CA THR A 93 27.42 33.32 40.52
C THR A 93 27.58 34.75 41.03
N ALA A 94 28.62 35.46 40.57
CA ALA A 94 28.80 36.87 40.89
C ALA A 94 27.66 37.70 40.28
N THR A 95 27.24 38.75 41.01
CA THR A 95 26.28 39.71 40.47
C THR A 95 26.94 40.51 39.35
N LEU A 96 26.33 40.46 38.17
CA LEU A 96 26.77 41.22 37.01
C LEU A 96 25.78 42.35 36.72
N THR A 97 26.32 43.48 36.28
CA THR A 97 25.58 44.62 35.75
C THR A 97 25.75 44.66 34.24
N THR A 98 24.65 44.89 33.53
CA THR A 98 24.60 44.98 32.07
C THR A 98 24.63 46.43 31.61
N ASP A 99 25.26 46.65 30.47
CA ASP A 99 25.12 47.85 29.66
C ASP A 99 25.11 47.42 28.20
N TRP A 100 24.02 47.72 27.50
CA TRP A 100 23.76 47.31 26.14
C TRP A 100 23.88 48.51 25.22
N ILE A 101 24.69 48.40 24.17
CA ILE A 101 24.85 49.42 23.14
C ILE A 101 24.21 48.93 21.86
N LEU A 102 23.37 49.78 21.26
CA LEU A 102 22.78 49.57 19.95
C LEU A 102 23.36 50.61 18.98
N ASP A 103 24.03 50.12 17.94
CA ASP A 103 24.53 50.94 16.83
C ASP A 103 23.78 50.55 15.55
N GLY A 104 22.99 51.46 14.98
CA GLY A 104 22.23 51.17 13.78
C GLY A 104 21.22 52.25 13.37
N PRO A 105 20.31 51.93 12.43
CA PRO A 105 19.34 52.87 11.86
C PRO A 105 18.28 53.41 12.83
N THR A 106 18.05 52.74 13.96
CA THR A 106 17.07 53.08 15.00
C THR A 106 17.65 52.85 16.40
N ASP A 107 17.15 53.59 17.39
CA ASP A 107 17.51 53.46 18.81
C ASP A 107 16.67 52.39 19.54
N TRP A 108 16.87 52.24 20.86
CA TRP A 108 16.14 51.25 21.67
C TRP A 108 14.62 51.54 21.77
N ASP A 109 14.21 52.78 21.53
CA ASP A 109 12.79 53.21 21.43
C ASP A 109 12.24 53.09 19.99
N ALA A 110 12.98 52.43 19.09
CA ALA A 110 12.70 52.30 17.66
C ALA A 110 12.59 53.63 16.88
N ALA A 111 13.09 54.74 17.44
CA ALA A 111 13.14 56.01 16.76
C ALA A 111 14.30 56.06 15.77
N THR A 112 14.09 56.71 14.62
CA THR A 112 15.11 56.80 13.56
C THR A 112 16.32 57.58 14.03
N MET A 113 17.50 56.96 13.89
CA MET A 113 18.79 57.60 14.07
C MET A 113 19.41 57.98 12.73
N ALA A 114 20.01 59.16 12.65
CA ALA A 114 20.79 59.61 11.49
C ALA A 114 22.26 59.16 11.57
N SER A 115 22.81 59.14 12.79
CA SER A 115 24.12 58.61 13.15
C SER A 115 24.22 58.58 14.67
N GLY A 116 24.87 57.58 15.25
CA GLY A 116 25.11 57.50 16.69
C GLY A 116 24.77 56.13 17.25
N THR A 117 25.03 55.98 18.54
CA THR A 117 24.72 54.77 19.32
C THR A 117 23.76 55.15 20.45
N ASP A 118 22.84 54.25 20.78
CA ASP A 118 22.01 54.35 21.97
C ASP A 118 22.38 53.27 22.99
N HIS A 119 22.09 53.48 24.28
CA HIS A 119 22.43 52.51 25.31
C HIS A 119 21.35 52.36 26.38
N THR A 120 21.25 51.15 26.94
CA THR A 120 20.38 50.83 28.06
C THR A 120 21.09 49.94 29.09
N THR A 121 20.75 50.12 30.36
CA THR A 121 21.28 49.32 31.48
C THR A 121 20.32 48.22 31.93
N ASP A 122 19.26 47.97 31.17
CA ASP A 122 18.32 46.90 31.46
C ASP A 122 19.02 45.54 31.42
N ALA A 123 18.58 44.63 32.30
CA ALA A 123 19.14 43.28 32.36
C ALA A 123 18.80 42.47 31.09
N SER A 124 17.64 42.74 30.49
CA SER A 124 17.10 42.05 29.32
C SER A 124 16.29 43.06 28.49
N PRO A 125 16.93 43.91 27.68
CA PRO A 125 16.23 44.91 26.89
C PRO A 125 15.50 44.27 25.72
N ASN A 126 14.36 44.84 25.36
CA ASN A 126 13.62 44.50 24.15
C ASN A 126 13.63 45.67 23.17
N VAL A 127 13.62 45.38 21.87
CA VAL A 127 13.59 46.42 20.82
C VAL A 127 12.92 45.88 19.57
N ALA A 128 12.18 46.76 18.90
CA ALA A 128 11.58 46.48 17.60
C ALA A 128 12.53 46.90 16.47
N PHE A 129 12.88 45.96 15.60
CA PHE A 129 13.78 46.19 14.47
C PHE A 129 12.99 46.56 13.22
N CYS A 130 12.71 47.84 13.05
CA CYS A 130 12.06 48.37 11.86
C CYS A 130 12.57 49.76 11.49
N LYS A 131 13.23 49.86 10.34
CA LYS A 131 13.43 51.15 9.67
C LYS A 131 12.26 51.38 8.73
N VAL A 132 11.34 52.26 9.15
CA VAL A 132 10.08 52.50 8.41
C VAL A 132 10.34 52.81 6.94
N ASP A 133 9.70 52.01 6.08
CA ASP A 133 9.57 52.25 4.65
C ASP A 133 8.18 51.84 4.19
N LEU A 134 7.34 52.85 3.94
CA LEU A 134 5.95 52.67 3.50
C LEU A 134 5.84 52.12 2.06
N SER A 135 6.95 51.97 1.35
CA SER A 135 6.99 51.32 0.04
C SER A 135 7.34 49.82 0.10
N SER A 136 7.81 49.34 1.26
CA SER A 136 8.04 47.92 1.52
C SER A 136 6.74 47.18 1.86
N ALA A 137 6.64 45.91 1.48
CA ALA A 137 5.48 45.06 1.79
C ALA A 137 5.26 44.90 3.30
N THR A 138 6.33 44.89 4.09
CA THR A 138 6.28 44.78 5.56
C THR A 138 6.25 46.14 6.26
N GLY A 139 6.26 47.25 5.52
CA GLY A 139 6.35 48.60 6.10
C GLY A 139 7.73 48.95 6.69
N CYS A 140 8.70 48.04 6.58
CA CYS A 140 10.07 48.17 7.09
C CYS A 140 11.10 47.83 5.99
N LEU A 141 12.26 48.49 6.00
CA LEU A 141 13.36 48.20 5.08
C LEU A 141 14.02 46.85 5.39
N GLN A 142 14.30 46.10 4.33
CA GLN A 142 15.17 44.90 4.36
C GLN A 142 16.66 45.30 4.32
N GLY A 143 17.52 44.36 4.73
CA GLY A 143 18.98 44.47 4.69
C GLY A 143 19.54 45.55 5.61
N GLN A 144 18.78 45.98 6.62
CA GLN A 144 19.25 46.94 7.61
C GLN A 144 19.98 46.21 8.71
N GLN A 145 21.12 46.73 9.15
CA GLN A 145 21.96 46.10 10.15
C GLN A 145 22.04 46.95 11.43
N TRP A 146 22.05 46.26 12.56
CA TRP A 146 22.38 46.83 13.86
C TRP A 146 23.51 46.00 14.49
N THR A 147 24.46 46.66 15.14
CA THR A 147 25.43 46.01 16.00
C THR A 147 24.97 46.16 17.44
N VAL A 148 24.66 45.03 18.08
CA VAL A 148 24.27 44.96 19.49
C VAL A 148 25.48 44.53 20.29
N THR A 149 25.93 45.38 21.21
CA THR A 149 27.09 45.10 22.08
C THR A 149 26.65 45.00 23.53
N LEU A 150 26.94 43.87 24.17
CA LEU A 150 26.78 43.67 25.60
C LEU A 150 28.09 43.95 26.32
N LEU A 151 28.05 44.87 27.29
CA LEU A 151 29.08 45.09 28.28
C LEU A 151 28.59 44.55 29.62
N LEU A 152 29.21 43.48 30.10
CA LEU A 152 28.99 42.95 31.44
C LEU A 152 30.10 43.39 32.35
N HIS A 153 29.77 43.81 33.58
CA HIS A 153 30.76 44.07 34.61
C HIS A 153 30.31 43.62 36.01
N ASP A 154 31.27 43.22 36.84
CA ASP A 154 31.03 42.92 38.26
C ASP A 154 31.35 44.12 39.17
N GLU A 155 31.11 43.98 40.48
CA GLU A 155 31.39 45.03 41.46
C GLU A 155 32.88 45.41 41.57
N ALA A 156 33.79 44.51 41.20
CA ALA A 156 35.23 44.75 41.19
C ALA A 156 35.71 45.45 39.90
N GLY A 157 34.81 45.64 38.92
CA GLY A 157 35.08 46.29 37.65
C GLY A 157 35.70 45.37 36.59
N HIS A 158 35.68 44.04 36.78
CA HIS A 158 36.01 43.12 35.71
C HIS A 158 34.94 43.20 34.65
N SER A 159 35.32 43.25 33.37
CA SER A 159 34.34 43.39 32.29
C SER A 159 34.53 42.40 31.14
N ARG A 160 33.42 42.08 30.47
CA ARG A 160 33.38 41.32 29.23
C ARG A 160 32.56 42.09 28.20
N ILE A 161 33.00 42.03 26.96
CA ILE A 161 32.34 42.67 25.83
C ILE A 161 32.12 41.60 24.78
N ILE A 162 30.86 41.41 24.40
CA ILE A 162 30.46 40.51 23.31
C ILE A 162 29.47 41.25 22.42
N SER A 163 29.50 40.98 21.11
CA SER A 163 28.66 41.69 20.15
C SER A 163 28.12 40.76 19.09
N VAL A 164 26.92 41.05 18.62
CA VAL A 164 26.25 40.37 17.50
C VAL A 164 25.76 41.41 16.49
N VAL A 165 25.88 41.09 15.21
CA VAL A 165 25.23 41.86 14.14
C VAL A 165 23.89 41.23 13.87
N VAL A 166 22.85 42.05 13.88
CA VAL A 166 21.49 41.64 13.55
C VAL A 166 21.06 42.33 12.28
N GLU A 167 20.36 41.62 11.39
CA GLU A 167 19.95 42.13 10.08
C GLU A 167 18.48 41.84 9.80
N THR A 168 17.72 42.83 9.33
CA THR A 168 16.37 42.58 8.82
C THR A 168 16.44 41.84 7.48
N ASN A 169 15.99 40.59 7.46
CA ASN A 169 15.96 39.78 6.27
C ASN A 169 14.85 38.73 6.39
N ASP A 170 13.69 39.04 5.84
CA ASP A 170 12.49 38.21 6.06
C ASP A 170 12.60 36.82 5.42
N VAL A 171 13.53 36.64 4.50
CA VAL A 171 13.77 35.36 3.81
C VAL A 171 14.68 34.47 4.64
N LEU A 172 15.75 35.02 5.23
CA LEU A 172 16.74 34.27 5.99
C LEU A 172 16.43 34.22 7.50
N ALA A 173 15.54 35.09 7.97
CA ALA A 173 15.01 35.04 9.32
C ALA A 173 14.02 33.88 9.42
N ASP A 174 14.58 32.71 9.68
CA ASP A 174 13.90 31.44 9.69
C ASP A 174 14.12 30.80 11.06
N ALA A 175 13.05 30.74 11.85
CA ALA A 175 13.00 30.09 13.14
C ALA A 175 12.52 28.63 13.01
N PHE A 176 11.57 28.35 12.13
CA PHE A 176 10.91 27.05 11.96
C PHE A 176 11.32 26.33 10.67
N ALA A 177 11.61 25.03 10.77
CA ALA A 177 11.75 24.21 9.56
C ALA A 177 10.40 24.07 8.86
N PRO A 178 10.37 23.95 7.53
CA PRO A 178 9.13 23.81 6.78
C PRO A 178 8.50 22.43 7.04
N GLU A 179 7.18 22.35 6.87
CA GLU A 179 6.41 21.12 7.01
C GLU A 179 5.98 20.61 5.62
N ALA A 180 6.34 19.36 5.32
CA ALA A 180 5.88 18.69 4.11
C ALA A 180 4.50 18.08 4.33
N ASN A 181 3.61 18.28 3.35
CA ASN A 181 2.31 17.63 3.29
C ASN A 181 2.12 17.03 1.90
N LEU A 182 1.54 15.84 1.82
CA LEU A 182 1.36 15.12 0.57
C LEU A 182 0.01 14.40 0.55
N THR A 183 -0.73 14.59 -0.53
CA THR A 183 -1.96 13.88 -0.84
C THR A 183 -1.90 13.29 -2.26
N ILE A 184 -2.71 12.26 -2.51
CA ILE A 184 -2.87 11.67 -3.85
C ILE A 184 -4.22 12.13 -4.41
N GLU A 185 -4.28 12.47 -5.70
CA GLU A 185 -5.56 12.66 -6.37
C GLU A 185 -6.33 11.33 -6.46
N SER A 186 -7.57 11.33 -5.97
CA SER A 186 -8.42 10.13 -5.96
C SER A 186 -8.71 9.61 -7.37
N SER A 187 -8.62 8.31 -7.56
CA SER A 187 -8.97 7.58 -8.79
C SER A 187 -9.51 6.21 -8.40
N ASP A 188 -10.38 5.63 -9.25
CA ASP A 188 -10.93 4.28 -9.04
C ASP A 188 -9.83 3.19 -9.04
N ASN A 189 -8.67 3.47 -9.62
CA ASN A 189 -7.51 2.58 -9.64
C ASN A 189 -6.58 2.75 -8.41
N ILE A 190 -6.98 3.55 -7.42
CA ILE A 190 -6.17 3.83 -6.22
C ILE A 190 -6.99 3.50 -4.98
N GLU A 191 -6.55 2.50 -4.22
CA GLU A 191 -7.23 2.05 -3.01
C GLU A 191 -6.35 2.27 -1.78
N TYR A 192 -6.87 2.92 -0.75
CA TYR A 192 -6.20 2.93 0.55
C TYR A 192 -6.34 1.55 1.22
N ILE A 193 -5.21 0.91 1.54
CA ILE A 193 -5.20 -0.46 2.10
C ILE A 193 -4.69 -0.54 3.54
N GLY A 194 -4.16 0.56 4.09
CA GLY A 194 -3.78 0.62 5.50
C GLY A 194 -2.63 1.58 5.78
N THR A 195 -2.04 1.46 6.97
CA THR A 195 -0.88 2.24 7.40
C THR A 195 0.35 1.35 7.59
N LYS A 196 1.53 1.96 7.46
CA LYS A 196 2.82 1.38 7.83
C LYS A 196 3.51 2.27 8.86
N THR A 197 3.86 1.70 10.00
CA THR A 197 4.60 2.43 11.03
C THR A 197 6.10 2.42 10.75
N VAL A 198 6.70 3.60 10.62
CA VAL A 198 8.15 3.78 10.51
C VAL A 198 8.58 4.85 11.50
N SER A 199 9.49 4.50 12.41
CA SER A 199 9.98 5.39 13.47
C SER A 199 8.87 6.00 14.35
N ASN A 200 7.85 5.20 14.68
CA ASN A 200 6.65 5.61 15.43
C ASN A 200 5.72 6.60 14.71
N THR A 201 5.92 6.82 13.40
CA THR A 201 4.99 7.58 12.56
C THR A 201 4.27 6.63 11.61
N GLU A 202 2.95 6.75 11.50
CA GLU A 202 2.15 5.99 10.54
C GLU A 202 2.12 6.69 9.18
N TRP A 203 2.24 5.89 8.12
CA TRP A 203 2.25 6.36 6.74
C TRP A 203 1.28 5.54 5.90
N ASP A 204 0.54 6.20 5.02
CA ASP A 204 -0.45 5.53 4.19
C ASP A 204 0.19 4.55 3.21
N VAL A 205 -0.46 3.40 3.04
CA VAL A 205 -0.18 2.39 2.04
C VAL A 205 -1.37 2.34 1.10
N ASN A 206 -1.10 2.55 -0.20
CA ASN A 206 -2.12 2.55 -1.24
C ASN A 206 -1.85 1.43 -2.24
N ARG A 207 -2.89 0.74 -2.69
CA ARG A 207 -2.85 -0.16 -3.83
C ARG A 207 -3.12 0.62 -5.11
N LEU A 208 -2.32 0.35 -6.12
CA LEU A 208 -2.42 0.92 -7.46
C LEU A 208 -2.75 -0.20 -8.45
N ILE A 209 -3.91 -0.12 -9.09
CA ILE A 209 -4.36 -1.07 -10.10
C ILE A 209 -3.93 -0.54 -11.47
N LEU A 210 -3.10 -1.28 -12.20
CA LEU A 210 -2.66 -0.87 -13.53
C LEU A 210 -3.85 -0.84 -14.52
N ASN A 211 -3.75 -0.01 -15.55
CA ASN A 211 -4.71 -0.02 -16.66
C ASN A 211 -4.34 -1.13 -17.67
N GLU A 212 -5.20 -1.37 -18.67
CA GLU A 212 -5.00 -2.39 -19.73
C GLU A 212 -3.65 -2.30 -20.46
N ASN A 213 -3.04 -1.11 -20.49
CA ASN A 213 -1.73 -0.89 -21.11
C ASN A 213 -0.53 -1.19 -20.19
N GLY A 214 -0.78 -1.73 -18.99
CA GLY A 214 0.25 -2.10 -18.01
C GLY A 214 0.87 -0.89 -17.28
N GLU A 215 0.17 0.25 -17.23
CA GLU A 215 0.67 1.45 -16.55
C GLU A 215 -0.43 2.24 -15.83
N LEU A 216 -0.06 2.94 -14.77
CA LEU A 216 -0.91 3.91 -14.08
C LEU A 216 -0.15 5.21 -13.85
N VAL A 217 -0.74 6.34 -14.24
CA VAL A 217 -0.19 7.68 -13.97
C VAL A 217 -0.92 8.26 -12.76
N VAL A 218 -0.17 8.59 -11.72
CA VAL A 218 -0.70 9.10 -10.45
C VAL A 218 -0.22 10.54 -10.25
N ASN A 219 -1.15 11.41 -9.84
CA ASN A 219 -0.88 12.79 -9.50
C ASN A 219 -0.82 12.96 -7.98
N PHE A 220 0.18 13.70 -7.54
CA PHE A 220 0.49 14.01 -6.16
C PHE A 220 0.36 15.50 -5.94
N ASP A 221 -0.31 15.88 -4.86
CA ASP A 221 -0.52 17.26 -4.45
C ASP A 221 0.15 17.50 -3.10
N ALA A 222 1.24 18.27 -3.13
CA ALA A 222 1.96 18.77 -1.97
C ALA A 222 1.76 20.28 -1.73
N SER A 223 0.73 20.89 -2.32
CA SER A 223 0.44 22.33 -2.22
C SER A 223 0.17 22.81 -0.79
N GLN A 224 -0.22 21.90 0.11
CA GLN A 224 -0.40 22.17 1.54
C GLN A 224 0.91 22.17 2.34
N SER A 225 2.05 21.87 1.71
CA SER A 225 3.36 22.05 2.34
C SER A 225 3.58 23.53 2.61
N SER A 226 4.09 23.87 3.80
CA SER A 226 4.25 25.26 4.20
C SER A 226 5.38 25.45 5.20
N ASP A 227 5.96 26.64 5.18
CA ASP A 227 6.81 27.16 6.25
C ASP A 227 6.00 28.13 7.11
N ALA A 228 6.09 27.96 8.43
CA ALA A 228 5.39 28.82 9.40
C ALA A 228 5.94 30.26 9.38
N ASP A 229 7.20 30.43 8.98
CA ASP A 229 7.84 31.74 8.86
C ASP A 229 7.71 32.34 7.45
N ALA A 230 6.89 31.76 6.56
CA ALA A 230 6.66 32.31 5.24
C ALA A 230 6.11 33.76 5.30
N ILE A 231 6.57 34.61 4.37
CA ILE A 231 6.08 35.98 4.23
C ILE A 231 4.67 36.02 3.60
N ASP A 232 3.90 37.06 3.93
CA ASP A 232 2.46 37.18 3.66
C ASP A 232 2.07 36.82 2.22
N GLY A 233 1.28 35.74 2.10
CA GLY A 233 0.70 35.23 0.85
C GLY A 233 1.48 34.12 0.15
N SER A 234 2.68 33.76 0.61
CA SER A 234 3.43 32.59 0.11
C SER A 234 3.35 31.41 1.09
N ASN A 235 3.57 30.18 0.61
CA ASN A 235 3.73 29.02 1.47
C ASN A 235 5.19 28.83 1.95
N GLY A 236 6.12 29.71 1.54
CA GLY A 236 7.52 29.66 1.95
C GLY A 236 8.37 28.56 1.27
N ILE A 237 7.79 27.68 0.45
CA ILE A 237 8.49 26.55 -0.16
C ILE A 237 9.10 26.97 -1.51
N VAL A 238 10.40 26.71 -1.70
CA VAL A 238 11.11 27.00 -2.95
C VAL A 238 11.46 25.76 -3.76
N THR A 239 11.57 24.60 -3.11
CA THR A 239 11.90 23.33 -3.77
C THR A 239 11.14 22.16 -3.14
N TYR A 240 10.61 21.29 -3.99
CA TYR A 240 10.01 20.00 -3.64
C TYR A 240 10.92 18.91 -4.19
N GLU A 241 11.53 18.12 -3.30
CA GLU A 241 12.35 16.97 -3.65
C GLU A 241 11.53 15.70 -3.45
N TRP A 242 11.28 15.00 -4.55
CA TRP A 242 10.54 13.73 -4.60
C TRP A 242 11.51 12.59 -4.81
N LYS A 243 11.38 11.54 -4.02
CA LYS A 243 12.27 10.40 -4.10
C LYS A 243 11.53 9.08 -4.09
N VAL A 244 11.68 8.31 -5.17
CA VAL A 244 11.00 7.02 -5.35
C VAL A 244 12.01 5.89 -5.17
N PHE A 245 11.66 4.92 -4.33
CA PHE A 245 12.48 3.76 -4.00
C PHE A 245 11.74 2.48 -4.31
N PHE A 246 12.49 1.44 -4.69
CA PHE A 246 12.00 0.07 -4.81
C PHE A 246 10.90 -0.12 -5.86
N ASP A 247 10.81 0.78 -6.83
CA ASP A 247 9.96 0.60 -8.01
C ASP A 247 10.61 -0.42 -8.95
N ALA A 248 10.27 -1.69 -8.74
CA ALA A 248 10.74 -2.83 -9.53
C ALA A 248 9.71 -3.97 -9.46
N PRO A 249 9.69 -4.87 -10.46
CA PRO A 249 8.79 -6.02 -10.44
C PRO A 249 9.02 -6.92 -9.23
N TYR A 250 7.99 -7.63 -8.77
CA TYR A 250 8.11 -8.54 -7.63
C TYR A 250 9.25 -9.55 -7.82
N GLY A 251 10.09 -9.69 -6.79
CA GLY A 251 11.24 -10.59 -6.79
C GLY A 251 12.47 -10.06 -7.54
N ASP A 252 12.37 -8.94 -8.26
CA ASP A 252 13.54 -8.25 -8.79
C ASP A 252 14.30 -7.59 -7.64
N THR A 253 15.61 -7.84 -7.57
CA THR A 253 16.51 -7.30 -6.54
C THR A 253 17.60 -6.40 -7.14
N SER A 254 17.52 -6.11 -8.44
CA SER A 254 18.50 -5.34 -9.20
C SER A 254 18.27 -3.82 -9.20
N PHE A 255 17.33 -3.34 -8.37
CA PHE A 255 16.94 -1.94 -8.28
C PHE A 255 17.93 -1.05 -7.52
N ASN A 256 17.87 0.26 -7.80
CA ASN A 256 18.71 1.25 -7.11
C ASN A 256 18.24 1.46 -5.65
N LEU A 257 19.06 1.02 -4.69
CA LEU A 257 18.82 1.23 -3.26
C LEU A 257 18.81 2.71 -2.87
N GLU A 258 19.49 3.56 -3.63
CA GLU A 258 19.48 5.00 -3.41
C GLU A 258 18.20 5.67 -3.93
N GLY A 259 17.36 4.98 -4.69
CA GLY A 259 16.14 5.52 -5.30
C GLY A 259 16.39 6.51 -6.44
N HIS A 260 15.31 7.04 -7.00
CA HIS A 260 15.30 8.04 -8.06
C HIS A 260 14.82 9.37 -7.49
N THR A 261 15.58 10.44 -7.70
CA THR A 261 15.28 11.78 -7.16
C THR A 261 14.82 12.70 -8.27
N PHE A 262 13.75 13.45 -8.00
CA PHE A 262 13.17 14.48 -8.87
C PHE A 262 13.05 15.77 -8.06
N GLU A 263 13.42 16.89 -8.65
CA GLU A 263 13.36 18.20 -7.99
C GLU A 263 12.45 19.13 -8.78
N GLU A 264 11.45 19.68 -8.10
CA GLU A 264 10.54 20.65 -8.65
C GLU A 264 10.69 21.99 -7.94
N THR A 265 10.64 23.08 -8.69
CA THR A 265 10.69 24.43 -8.11
C THR A 265 9.32 24.83 -7.55
N ALA A 266 9.25 25.95 -6.83
CA ALA A 266 8.00 26.58 -6.41
C ALA A 266 6.96 26.75 -7.53
N ALA A 267 7.39 26.82 -8.81
CA ALA A 267 6.48 26.94 -9.96
C ALA A 267 5.56 25.72 -10.15
N SER A 268 5.91 24.56 -9.59
CA SER A 268 5.05 23.36 -9.58
C SER A 268 3.84 23.49 -8.65
N ASN A 269 3.86 24.44 -7.71
CA ASN A 269 2.93 24.52 -6.58
C ASN A 269 2.81 23.19 -5.80
N GLY A 270 3.87 22.39 -5.76
CA GLY A 270 3.86 21.08 -5.10
C GLY A 270 3.16 19.98 -5.90
N MET A 271 2.80 20.22 -7.16
CA MET A 271 2.23 19.18 -8.02
C MET A 271 3.33 18.30 -8.61
N PHE A 272 3.14 16.99 -8.54
CA PHE A 272 4.06 16.01 -9.11
C PHE A 272 3.28 14.85 -9.74
N THR A 273 3.81 14.29 -10.83
CA THR A 273 3.19 13.17 -11.53
C THR A 273 4.20 12.05 -11.67
N TYR A 274 3.80 10.83 -11.33
CA TYR A 274 4.62 9.64 -11.48
C TYR A 274 3.88 8.54 -12.22
N ARG A 275 4.61 7.75 -13.01
CA ARG A 275 4.07 6.63 -13.78
C ARG A 275 4.56 5.31 -13.17
N PHE A 276 3.62 4.49 -12.73
CA PHE A 276 3.87 3.14 -12.22
C PHE A 276 3.65 2.13 -13.35
N GLN A 277 4.57 1.18 -13.49
CA GLN A 277 4.50 0.10 -14.50
C GLN A 277 4.93 -1.27 -13.97
N ASN A 278 5.57 -1.31 -12.79
CA ASN A 278 6.10 -2.54 -12.24
C ASN A 278 5.10 -3.15 -11.25
N GLU A 279 4.58 -4.34 -11.55
CA GLU A 279 3.77 -5.13 -10.62
C GLU A 279 4.60 -5.58 -9.43
N THR A 280 4.18 -5.23 -8.23
CA THR A 280 4.92 -5.51 -6.99
C THR A 280 4.37 -6.70 -6.22
N VAL A 281 3.46 -7.45 -6.82
CA VAL A 281 2.89 -8.70 -6.28
C VAL A 281 3.42 -9.92 -7.03
N ASP A 282 3.45 -11.07 -6.36
CA ASP A 282 3.76 -12.34 -7.01
C ASP A 282 2.61 -12.79 -7.93
N SER A 283 2.83 -13.81 -8.75
CA SER A 283 1.80 -14.32 -9.68
C SER A 283 0.54 -14.84 -8.98
N SER A 284 0.58 -15.08 -7.68
CA SER A 284 -0.59 -15.48 -6.88
C SER A 284 -1.30 -14.30 -6.19
N GLY A 285 -0.74 -13.09 -6.22
CA GLY A 285 -1.24 -11.93 -5.49
C GLY A 285 -1.12 -12.02 -3.97
N THR A 286 -0.47 -13.06 -3.43
CA THR A 286 -0.42 -13.32 -1.98
C THR A 286 0.79 -12.69 -1.32
N ALA A 287 1.90 -12.55 -2.06
CA ALA A 287 3.11 -11.93 -1.57
C ALA A 287 3.36 -10.61 -2.30
N GLU A 288 3.71 -9.58 -1.55
CA GLU A 288 3.88 -8.21 -2.06
C GLU A 288 5.20 -7.59 -1.61
N SER A 289 5.69 -6.67 -2.43
CA SER A 289 6.73 -5.71 -2.12
C SER A 289 6.14 -4.31 -2.23
N GLN A 290 6.80 -3.31 -1.62
CA GLN A 290 6.26 -1.96 -1.55
C GLN A 290 7.22 -0.94 -2.15
N ILE A 291 6.69 -0.09 -3.02
CA ILE A 291 7.36 1.12 -3.48
C ILE A 291 7.22 2.16 -2.37
N ARG A 292 8.29 2.90 -2.10
CA ARG A 292 8.27 4.02 -1.16
C ARG A 292 8.52 5.32 -1.89
N MET A 293 7.63 6.29 -1.70
CA MET A 293 7.86 7.69 -2.05
C MET A 293 8.22 8.47 -0.79
N GLU A 294 9.24 9.31 -0.89
CA GLU A 294 9.59 10.31 0.12
C GLU A 294 9.45 11.71 -0.51
N LEU A 295 8.79 12.63 0.19
CA LEU A 295 8.78 14.05 -0.11
C LEU A 295 9.61 14.78 0.94
N ARG A 296 10.44 15.72 0.48
CA ARG A 296 11.11 16.71 1.33
C ARG A 296 10.98 18.08 0.69
N VAL A 297 10.61 19.07 1.49
CA VAL A 297 10.49 20.45 1.00
C VAL A 297 11.59 21.32 1.59
N TYR A 298 12.02 22.32 0.81
CA TYR A 298 13.03 23.29 1.19
C TYR A 298 12.45 24.69 1.09
N ASP A 299 12.75 25.53 2.07
CA ASP A 299 12.39 26.94 2.08
C ASP A 299 13.49 27.81 1.45
N ALA A 300 13.23 29.12 1.41
CA ALA A 300 14.14 30.10 0.83
C ALA A 300 15.39 30.38 1.68
N SER A 301 15.41 29.97 2.96
CA SER A 301 16.57 30.04 3.85
C SER A 301 17.53 28.86 3.62
N GLY A 302 17.02 27.78 3.05
CA GLY A 302 17.72 26.53 2.82
C GLY A 302 17.55 25.50 3.93
N LYS A 303 16.66 25.74 4.91
CA LYS A 303 16.19 24.66 5.79
C LYS A 303 15.26 23.73 5.02
N PHE A 304 15.05 22.55 5.61
CA PHE A 304 14.29 21.47 4.99
C PHE A 304 13.37 20.81 6.01
N SER A 305 12.31 20.20 5.50
CA SER A 305 11.37 19.44 6.30
C SER A 305 11.95 18.09 6.74
N ASP A 306 11.32 17.52 7.76
CA ASP A 306 11.32 16.07 7.92
C ASP A 306 10.71 15.40 6.67
N LYS A 307 11.03 14.12 6.48
CA LYS A 307 10.56 13.36 5.32
C LYS A 307 9.10 12.96 5.50
N TYR A 308 8.26 13.33 4.55
CA TYR A 308 6.93 12.76 4.40
C TYR A 308 7.03 11.47 3.58
N ARG A 309 6.37 10.39 3.99
CA ARG A 309 6.43 9.10 3.28
C ARG A 309 5.06 8.62 2.83
N MET A 310 5.05 7.86 1.75
CA MET A 310 3.88 7.16 1.25
C MET A 310 4.32 5.85 0.59
N TYR A 311 3.51 4.81 0.73
CA TYR A 311 3.85 3.47 0.25
C TYR A 311 2.82 2.99 -0.77
N PHE A 312 3.29 2.20 -1.73
CA PHE A 312 2.45 1.69 -2.81
C PHE A 312 2.67 0.20 -3.04
N VAL A 313 1.57 -0.51 -3.30
CA VAL A 313 1.56 -1.87 -3.87
C VAL A 313 0.90 -1.77 -5.24
N VAL A 314 1.61 -2.12 -6.29
CA VAL A 314 1.13 -2.11 -7.66
C VAL A 314 0.67 -3.51 -8.06
N VAL A 315 -0.54 -3.61 -8.58
CA VAL A 315 -1.17 -4.87 -9.01
C VAL A 315 -1.61 -4.76 -10.47
N PRO A 316 -1.72 -5.89 -11.20
CA PRO A 316 -2.19 -5.87 -12.58
C PRO A 316 -3.62 -5.34 -12.71
N GLU A 317 -4.01 -5.03 -13.93
CA GLU A 317 -5.40 -4.76 -14.28
C GLU A 317 -6.29 -5.96 -13.92
N GLY A 318 -7.51 -5.70 -13.45
CA GLY A 318 -8.41 -6.75 -12.97
C GLY A 318 -8.06 -7.38 -11.62
N TYR A 319 -7.08 -6.86 -10.88
CA TYR A 319 -6.73 -7.42 -9.58
C TYR A 319 -7.86 -7.26 -8.56
N GLY A 320 -8.25 -8.36 -7.92
CA GLY A 320 -9.35 -8.39 -6.95
C GLY A 320 -10.72 -8.60 -7.58
N ASP A 321 -10.78 -8.75 -8.89
CA ASP A 321 -11.98 -9.11 -9.64
C ASP A 321 -12.42 -10.55 -9.35
N GLU A 322 -13.73 -10.78 -9.23
CA GLU A 322 -14.28 -12.09 -8.88
C GLU A 322 -14.56 -12.90 -10.15
N ILE A 323 -14.04 -14.13 -10.23
CA ILE A 323 -14.32 -15.02 -11.36
C ILE A 323 -15.85 -15.23 -11.53
N PRO A 324 -16.41 -15.08 -12.75
CA PRO A 324 -17.83 -15.27 -12.98
C PRO A 324 -18.34 -16.65 -12.54
N LEU A 325 -19.32 -16.68 -11.66
CA LEU A 325 -19.95 -17.91 -11.20
C LEU A 325 -21.12 -18.26 -12.12
N VAL A 326 -20.98 -19.29 -12.94
CA VAL A 326 -22.04 -19.68 -13.90
C VAL A 326 -22.81 -20.92 -13.46
N GLN A 327 -24.14 -20.80 -13.40
CA GLN A 327 -25.06 -21.92 -13.27
C GLN A 327 -25.55 -22.34 -14.67
N TYR A 328 -25.41 -23.63 -14.98
CA TYR A 328 -25.98 -24.22 -16.20
C TYR A 328 -27.21 -25.06 -15.83
N ASP A 329 -28.33 -24.86 -16.51
CA ASP A 329 -29.59 -25.51 -16.13
C ASP A 329 -29.73 -26.92 -16.74
N ASN A 330 -29.06 -27.17 -17.86
CA ASN A 330 -29.27 -28.38 -18.66
C ASN A 330 -28.00 -29.19 -18.92
N PHE A 331 -26.94 -28.94 -18.16
CA PHE A 331 -25.70 -29.74 -18.24
C PHE A 331 -25.78 -31.04 -17.44
N GLU A 332 -26.65 -31.12 -16.43
CA GLU A 332 -26.64 -32.19 -15.40
C GLU A 332 -27.37 -33.49 -15.82
N ASN A 333 -27.93 -33.60 -17.03
CA ASN A 333 -28.77 -34.77 -17.38
C ASN A 333 -28.59 -35.30 -18.81
N THR A 334 -27.35 -35.58 -19.20
CA THR A 334 -26.98 -36.11 -20.52
C THR A 334 -27.52 -37.53 -20.78
N SER A 335 -28.10 -38.20 -19.78
CA SER A 335 -28.68 -39.55 -19.92
C SER A 335 -30.01 -39.59 -20.68
N VAL A 336 -30.68 -38.45 -20.86
CA VAL A 336 -31.92 -38.34 -21.62
C VAL A 336 -31.55 -38.07 -23.08
N GLY A 337 -31.80 -39.05 -23.95
CA GLY A 337 -31.50 -38.89 -25.37
C GLY A 337 -32.34 -37.78 -26.02
N VAL A 338 -31.67 -36.84 -26.67
CA VAL A 338 -32.22 -35.71 -27.42
C VAL A 338 -32.85 -36.21 -28.72
N THR A 339 -33.96 -35.60 -29.13
CA THR A 339 -34.72 -35.94 -30.35
C THR A 339 -35.00 -34.74 -31.26
N GLU A 340 -34.82 -33.54 -30.72
CA GLU A 340 -35.00 -32.25 -31.34
C GLU A 340 -33.89 -31.96 -32.35
N SER A 341 -34.14 -31.00 -33.25
CA SER A 341 -33.18 -30.53 -34.25
C SER A 341 -32.16 -29.54 -33.70
N THR A 342 -32.45 -28.97 -32.54
CA THR A 342 -31.67 -27.90 -31.94
C THR A 342 -31.41 -28.25 -30.49
N TYR A 343 -30.17 -28.10 -30.06
CA TYR A 343 -29.81 -28.17 -28.66
C TYR A 343 -29.63 -26.74 -28.13
N THR A 344 -30.45 -26.38 -27.16
CA THR A 344 -30.42 -25.05 -26.55
C THR A 344 -29.76 -25.16 -25.19
N ILE A 345 -28.65 -24.48 -24.99
CA ILE A 345 -27.95 -24.33 -23.71
C ILE A 345 -28.55 -23.14 -22.97
N THR A 346 -28.95 -23.34 -21.71
CA THR A 346 -29.45 -22.26 -20.85
C THR A 346 -28.67 -22.22 -19.53
N GLY A 347 -28.56 -21.02 -18.97
CA GLY A 347 -27.96 -20.82 -17.68
C GLY A 347 -28.10 -19.38 -17.19
N THR A 348 -27.47 -19.11 -16.04
CA THR A 348 -27.50 -17.81 -15.36
C THR A 348 -26.11 -17.47 -14.82
N ILE A 349 -25.70 -16.21 -14.98
CA ILE A 349 -24.51 -15.66 -14.29
C ILE A 349 -24.93 -15.34 -12.86
N LEU A 350 -24.37 -16.00 -11.85
CA LEU A 350 -24.78 -15.84 -10.45
C LEU A 350 -24.08 -14.66 -9.78
N SER A 351 -22.79 -14.44 -10.06
CA SER A 351 -21.94 -13.38 -9.49
C SER A 351 -20.66 -13.20 -10.31
N GLY A 352 -19.84 -12.21 -9.96
CA GLY A 352 -18.54 -11.94 -10.60
C GLY A 352 -18.68 -11.28 -11.97
N SER A 353 -19.72 -10.47 -12.14
CA SER A 353 -20.01 -9.72 -13.37
C SER A 353 -20.73 -8.42 -13.03
N GLU A 354 -20.16 -7.63 -12.13
CA GLU A 354 -20.76 -6.39 -11.60
C GLU A 354 -20.92 -5.30 -12.66
N THR A 355 -20.03 -5.27 -13.67
CA THR A 355 -20.03 -4.27 -14.75
C THR A 355 -20.87 -4.68 -15.96
N GLY A 356 -21.31 -5.95 -16.02
CA GLY A 356 -22.11 -6.48 -17.12
C GLY A 356 -21.30 -6.84 -18.37
N GLU A 357 -20.04 -7.24 -18.19
CA GLU A 357 -19.08 -7.48 -19.28
C GLU A 357 -18.77 -8.97 -19.50
N VAL A 358 -19.62 -9.87 -18.99
CA VAL A 358 -19.49 -11.32 -19.22
C VAL A 358 -20.21 -11.76 -20.49
N TYR A 359 -19.55 -12.63 -21.25
CA TYR A 359 -20.08 -13.27 -22.45
C TYR A 359 -20.00 -14.79 -22.35
N VAL A 360 -21.00 -15.47 -22.92
CA VAL A 360 -21.03 -16.92 -23.07
C VAL A 360 -21.09 -17.28 -24.55
N GLU A 361 -20.20 -18.15 -24.99
CA GLU A 361 -20.14 -18.70 -26.34
C GLU A 361 -20.30 -20.22 -26.31
N ALA A 362 -20.91 -20.79 -27.35
CA ALA A 362 -21.06 -22.22 -27.52
C ALA A 362 -20.75 -22.65 -28.97
N SER A 363 -20.03 -23.76 -29.13
CA SER A 363 -19.70 -24.33 -30.44
C SER A 363 -19.48 -25.86 -30.38
N PHE A 364 -19.46 -26.52 -31.53
CA PHE A 364 -19.09 -27.93 -31.64
C PHE A 364 -17.56 -28.18 -31.61
N SER A 365 -16.74 -27.14 -31.79
CA SER A 365 -15.28 -27.22 -31.68
C SER A 365 -14.72 -26.10 -30.80
N ARG A 366 -13.76 -26.43 -29.94
CA ARG A 366 -13.05 -25.44 -29.11
C ARG A 366 -12.28 -24.42 -29.96
N ASP A 367 -11.76 -24.83 -31.11
CA ASP A 367 -10.97 -23.95 -31.99
C ASP A 367 -11.82 -22.80 -32.58
N ASP A 368 -13.14 -22.99 -32.69
CA ASP A 368 -14.07 -22.00 -33.23
C ASP A 368 -14.13 -20.71 -32.39
N PHE A 369 -13.80 -20.81 -31.09
CA PHE A 369 -13.68 -19.65 -30.21
C PHE A 369 -12.56 -18.69 -30.63
N SER A 370 -11.53 -19.21 -31.29
CA SER A 370 -10.39 -18.43 -31.81
C SER A 370 -10.50 -18.11 -33.31
N ALA A 371 -11.60 -18.52 -33.96
CA ALA A 371 -11.78 -18.32 -35.39
C ALA A 371 -11.93 -16.83 -35.75
N SER A 372 -11.60 -16.48 -37.00
CA SER A 372 -11.73 -15.11 -37.49
C SER A 372 -13.19 -14.64 -37.48
N ALA A 373 -13.42 -13.33 -37.46
CA ALA A 373 -14.76 -12.76 -37.45
C ALA A 373 -15.64 -13.25 -38.62
N ILE A 374 -15.04 -13.49 -39.80
CA ILE A 374 -15.76 -14.02 -40.98
C ILE A 374 -16.15 -15.48 -40.76
N GLU A 375 -15.26 -16.29 -40.17
CA GLU A 375 -15.54 -17.69 -39.86
C GLU A 375 -16.61 -17.81 -38.79
N LYS A 376 -16.51 -17.06 -37.69
CA LYS A 376 -17.55 -17.00 -36.65
C LYS A 376 -18.90 -16.57 -37.23
N TYR A 377 -18.92 -15.58 -38.13
CA TYR A 377 -20.15 -15.14 -38.80
C TYR A 377 -20.82 -16.27 -39.61
N ASN A 378 -20.03 -17.05 -40.36
CA ASN A 378 -20.55 -18.20 -41.10
C ASN A 378 -21.07 -19.29 -40.15
N LEU A 379 -20.34 -19.58 -39.07
CA LEU A 379 -20.79 -20.57 -38.07
C LEU A 379 -22.07 -20.15 -37.35
N ILE A 380 -22.24 -18.86 -37.04
CA ILE A 380 -23.47 -18.30 -36.48
C ILE A 380 -24.62 -18.44 -37.48
N THR A 381 -24.38 -18.14 -38.76
CA THR A 381 -25.39 -18.27 -39.82
C THR A 381 -25.85 -19.72 -40.00
N ASP A 382 -24.93 -20.67 -39.82
CA ASP A 382 -25.20 -22.11 -39.88
C ASP A 382 -25.72 -22.69 -38.55
N ASN A 383 -25.96 -21.86 -37.51
CA ASN A 383 -26.31 -22.27 -36.15
C ASN A 383 -25.34 -23.28 -35.52
N LYS A 384 -24.06 -23.24 -35.90
CA LYS A 384 -22.99 -24.07 -35.33
C LYS A 384 -22.19 -23.36 -34.24
N PHE A 385 -22.39 -22.06 -34.10
CA PHE A 385 -21.81 -21.23 -33.07
C PHE A 385 -22.88 -20.25 -32.55
N ALA A 386 -22.92 -20.05 -31.24
CA ALA A 386 -23.82 -19.08 -30.62
C ALA A 386 -23.06 -18.26 -29.58
N ARG A 387 -23.43 -16.99 -29.42
CA ARG A 387 -22.86 -16.06 -28.44
C ARG A 387 -23.97 -15.26 -27.77
N SER A 388 -23.85 -15.04 -26.46
CA SER A 388 -24.76 -14.18 -25.70
C SER A 388 -24.50 -12.70 -25.96
N VAL A 389 -25.43 -11.86 -25.54
CA VAL A 389 -25.12 -10.44 -25.28
C VAL A 389 -24.19 -10.32 -24.06
N ALA A 390 -23.77 -9.10 -23.74
CA ALA A 390 -23.09 -8.84 -22.47
C ALA A 390 -24.08 -9.08 -21.32
N LEU A 391 -23.65 -9.83 -20.31
CA LEU A 391 -24.47 -10.29 -19.19
C LEU A 391 -23.93 -9.69 -17.90
N ALA A 392 -24.82 -9.28 -17.00
CA ALA A 392 -24.51 -8.91 -15.63
C ALA A 392 -24.91 -10.01 -14.64
N ASP A 393 -24.62 -9.80 -13.36
CA ASP A 393 -25.12 -10.64 -12.28
C ASP A 393 -26.64 -10.86 -12.38
N GLN A 394 -27.03 -12.13 -12.23
CA GLN A 394 -28.39 -12.65 -12.33
C GLN A 394 -28.99 -12.67 -13.75
N ASP A 395 -28.27 -12.23 -14.78
CA ASP A 395 -28.74 -12.37 -16.15
C ASP A 395 -28.70 -13.83 -16.61
N SER A 396 -29.74 -14.21 -17.36
CA SER A 396 -29.85 -15.54 -17.96
C SER A 396 -29.48 -15.50 -19.43
N PHE A 397 -28.89 -16.57 -19.93
CA PHE A 397 -28.53 -16.72 -21.33
C PHE A 397 -29.17 -17.96 -21.94
N GLU A 398 -29.38 -17.89 -23.26
CA GLU A 398 -29.89 -18.98 -24.08
C GLU A 398 -29.07 -19.03 -25.38
N LEU A 399 -28.43 -20.17 -25.65
CA LEU A 399 -27.57 -20.40 -26.82
C LEU A 399 -28.05 -21.64 -27.56
N SER A 400 -28.54 -21.48 -28.79
CA SER A 400 -29.08 -22.58 -29.59
C SER A 400 -28.13 -23.02 -30.69
N LEU A 401 -27.89 -24.33 -30.80
CA LEU A 401 -27.06 -24.96 -31.83
C LEU A 401 -27.85 -25.99 -32.62
N ASP A 402 -27.68 -26.01 -33.95
CA ASP A 402 -28.28 -27.01 -34.84
C ASP A 402 -27.53 -28.35 -34.74
N ILE A 403 -28.26 -29.38 -34.33
CA ILE A 403 -27.75 -30.74 -34.14
C ILE A 403 -28.28 -31.74 -35.18
N ASP A 404 -29.06 -31.31 -36.17
CA ASP A 404 -29.71 -32.20 -37.15
C ASP A 404 -28.72 -33.09 -37.89
N ASN A 405 -27.58 -32.51 -38.27
CA ASN A 405 -26.56 -33.18 -39.05
C ASN A 405 -25.81 -34.27 -38.28
N PHE A 406 -26.05 -34.42 -36.97
CA PHE A 406 -25.39 -35.41 -36.12
C PHE A 406 -26.23 -36.66 -35.83
N TYR A 407 -27.52 -36.69 -36.21
CA TYR A 407 -28.31 -37.91 -36.06
C TYR A 407 -27.88 -39.00 -37.03
N SER A 408 -28.10 -40.26 -36.63
CA SER A 408 -27.78 -41.44 -37.45
C SER A 408 -28.72 -42.61 -37.14
N ASN A 409 -28.45 -43.76 -37.79
CA ASN A 409 -29.09 -45.04 -37.48
C ASN A 409 -28.76 -45.59 -36.10
N ASN A 410 -27.74 -45.04 -35.44
CA ASN A 410 -27.30 -45.41 -34.11
C ASN A 410 -27.51 -44.22 -33.15
N SER A 411 -27.43 -44.50 -31.85
CA SER A 411 -27.32 -43.43 -30.87
C SER A 411 -25.94 -42.79 -30.99
N GLU A 412 -25.90 -41.47 -31.14
CA GLU A 412 -24.66 -40.71 -31.30
C GLU A 412 -24.39 -39.86 -30.06
N VAL A 413 -23.12 -39.57 -29.81
CA VAL A 413 -22.71 -38.63 -28.77
C VAL A 413 -22.10 -37.43 -29.45
N VAL A 414 -22.64 -36.25 -29.20
CA VAL A 414 -22.13 -34.99 -29.74
C VAL A 414 -21.46 -34.20 -28.63
N GLU A 415 -20.29 -33.66 -28.96
CA GLU A 415 -19.50 -32.82 -28.08
C GLU A 415 -19.81 -31.35 -28.37
N ILE A 416 -20.17 -30.60 -27.32
CA ILE A 416 -20.41 -29.17 -27.37
C ILE A 416 -19.48 -28.51 -26.36
N TRP A 417 -18.76 -27.50 -26.81
CA TRP A 417 -17.92 -26.64 -25.99
C TRP A 417 -18.68 -25.37 -25.63
N VAL A 418 -18.54 -24.94 -24.38
CA VAL A 418 -19.07 -23.66 -23.88
C VAL A 418 -17.94 -22.90 -23.21
N ARG A 419 -17.76 -21.65 -23.61
CA ARG A 419 -16.73 -20.74 -23.11
C ARG A 419 -17.41 -19.54 -22.46
N VAL A 420 -16.97 -19.19 -21.25
CA VAL A 420 -17.39 -17.96 -20.56
C VAL A 420 -16.15 -17.10 -20.40
N TYR A 421 -16.29 -15.80 -20.63
CA TYR A 421 -15.21 -14.85 -20.41
C TYR A 421 -15.76 -13.47 -20.07
N GLU A 422 -14.90 -12.63 -19.51
CA GLU A 422 -15.21 -11.25 -19.12
C GLU A 422 -14.32 -10.28 -19.90
N GLY A 423 -14.88 -9.12 -20.25
CA GLY A 423 -14.14 -8.03 -20.88
C GLY A 423 -13.64 -8.32 -22.30
N ASP A 424 -12.86 -7.37 -22.83
CA ASP A 424 -12.23 -7.45 -24.16
C ASP A 424 -10.93 -8.28 -24.16
N ASP A 425 -10.29 -8.45 -22.99
CA ASP A 425 -9.12 -9.31 -22.79
C ASP A 425 -9.49 -10.81 -22.71
N GLU A 426 -10.79 -11.14 -22.81
CA GLU A 426 -11.35 -12.48 -22.68
C GLU A 426 -10.90 -13.17 -21.38
N ARG A 427 -10.89 -12.42 -20.27
CA ARG A 427 -10.50 -12.90 -18.94
C ARG A 427 -11.32 -14.12 -18.53
N TRP A 428 -10.70 -15.03 -17.79
CA TRP A 428 -11.28 -16.30 -17.32
C TRP A 428 -11.64 -17.32 -18.40
N SER A 429 -11.42 -17.01 -19.69
CA SER A 429 -11.81 -17.88 -20.80
C SER A 429 -11.27 -19.31 -20.69
N ASP A 430 -10.02 -19.48 -20.29
CA ASP A 430 -9.41 -20.81 -20.13
C ASP A 430 -9.97 -21.56 -18.90
N ASP A 431 -10.20 -20.86 -17.78
CA ASP A 431 -10.71 -21.43 -16.54
C ASP A 431 -12.20 -21.82 -16.62
N LEU A 432 -12.97 -21.08 -17.45
CA LEU A 432 -14.41 -21.25 -17.60
C LEU A 432 -14.83 -21.89 -18.93
N THR A 433 -13.91 -22.49 -19.68
CA THR A 433 -14.25 -23.32 -20.84
C THR A 433 -14.60 -24.75 -20.39
N LYS A 434 -15.81 -25.19 -20.71
CA LYS A 434 -16.34 -26.52 -20.38
C LYS A 434 -16.81 -27.28 -21.61
N MET A 435 -16.76 -28.60 -21.52
CA MET A 435 -17.29 -29.51 -22.53
C MET A 435 -18.54 -30.22 -21.97
N VAL A 436 -19.53 -30.38 -22.84
CA VAL A 436 -20.77 -31.11 -22.57
C VAL A 436 -20.95 -32.17 -23.66
N LEU A 437 -21.29 -33.39 -23.22
CA LEU A 437 -21.65 -34.48 -24.12
C LEU A 437 -23.17 -34.62 -24.14
N ILE A 438 -23.78 -34.53 -25.31
CA ILE A 438 -25.21 -34.80 -25.48
C ILE A 438 -25.40 -36.15 -26.18
N ASN A 439 -26.35 -36.95 -25.69
CA ASN A 439 -26.71 -38.21 -26.33
C ASN A 439 -27.87 -37.97 -27.30
N LEU A 440 -27.68 -38.25 -28.57
CA LEU A 440 -28.73 -38.24 -29.58
C LEU A 440 -29.35 -39.62 -29.68
N LYS A 441 -30.68 -39.71 -29.69
CA LYS A 441 -31.35 -40.99 -29.92
C LYS A 441 -31.17 -41.42 -31.37
N GLN A 442 -30.98 -42.72 -31.59
CA GLN A 442 -31.04 -43.29 -32.92
C GLN A 442 -32.32 -42.82 -33.60
N CYS A 443 -32.18 -42.34 -34.83
CA CYS A 443 -33.31 -41.92 -35.62
C CYS A 443 -34.28 -40.94 -34.91
N ARG A 444 -33.77 -39.95 -34.17
CA ARG A 444 -34.56 -39.01 -33.34
C ARG A 444 -35.55 -39.70 -32.39
N GLY A 445 -35.26 -40.93 -31.99
CA GLY A 445 -36.09 -41.69 -31.05
C GLY A 445 -37.42 -42.18 -31.60
N VAL A 446 -37.63 -42.21 -32.93
CA VAL A 446 -38.85 -42.83 -33.49
C VAL A 446 -38.91 -44.32 -33.12
N LEU A 447 -40.08 -44.78 -32.69
CA LEU A 447 -40.31 -46.16 -32.28
C LEU A 447 -41.05 -46.91 -33.39
N ALA A 448 -40.45 -48.00 -33.88
CA ALA A 448 -41.10 -48.87 -34.85
C ALA A 448 -42.28 -49.64 -34.22
N ASN A 449 -43.34 -49.88 -35.01
CA ASN A 449 -44.39 -50.80 -34.60
C ASN A 449 -43.81 -52.22 -34.45
N ALA A 450 -44.12 -52.89 -33.32
CA ALA A 450 -43.55 -54.21 -33.03
C ALA A 450 -43.85 -55.28 -34.10
N SER A 451 -45.03 -55.23 -34.73
CA SER A 451 -45.41 -56.15 -35.80
C SER A 451 -44.70 -55.82 -37.12
N ALA A 452 -44.55 -54.53 -37.44
CA ALA A 452 -43.82 -54.07 -38.61
C ALA A 452 -42.31 -54.39 -38.52
N GLN A 453 -41.74 -54.25 -37.32
CA GLN A 453 -40.36 -54.63 -37.04
C GLN A 453 -40.17 -56.16 -37.06
N ALA A 454 -41.13 -56.93 -36.53
CA ALA A 454 -41.12 -58.39 -36.62
C ALA A 454 -41.24 -58.91 -38.06
N ALA A 455 -41.86 -58.13 -38.96
CA ALA A 455 -41.90 -58.36 -40.40
C ALA A 455 -40.60 -57.95 -41.13
N GLY A 456 -39.56 -57.55 -40.39
CA GLY A 456 -38.23 -57.22 -40.92
C GLY A 456 -38.03 -55.78 -41.36
N GLY A 457 -38.94 -54.86 -41.00
CA GLY A 457 -38.77 -53.44 -41.29
C GLY A 457 -37.97 -52.69 -40.22
N GLU A 458 -37.29 -51.62 -40.62
CA GLU A 458 -36.51 -50.74 -39.75
C GLU A 458 -36.58 -49.27 -40.19
N PHE A 459 -36.36 -48.36 -39.25
CA PHE A 459 -36.12 -46.95 -39.60
C PHE A 459 -34.67 -46.76 -40.01
N VAL A 460 -34.47 -46.01 -41.09
CA VAL A 460 -33.17 -45.67 -41.65
C VAL A 460 -33.06 -44.15 -41.76
N TRP A 461 -32.06 -43.57 -41.11
CA TRP A 461 -31.69 -42.17 -41.20
C TRP A 461 -31.26 -41.81 -42.62
N ASN A 462 -31.91 -40.79 -43.16
CA ASN A 462 -31.59 -40.19 -44.45
C ASN A 462 -30.86 -38.87 -44.23
N ALA A 463 -29.53 -38.89 -44.37
CA ALA A 463 -28.69 -37.71 -44.17
C ALA A 463 -28.90 -36.58 -45.20
N THR A 464 -29.71 -36.80 -46.25
CA THR A 464 -30.04 -35.73 -47.23
C THR A 464 -31.32 -35.00 -46.83
N SER A 465 -32.35 -35.72 -46.38
CA SER A 465 -33.59 -35.10 -45.87
C SER A 465 -33.54 -34.73 -44.39
N LEU A 466 -32.54 -35.25 -43.65
CA LEU A 466 -32.42 -35.12 -42.19
C LEU A 466 -33.62 -35.72 -41.43
N ASP A 467 -34.18 -36.80 -41.99
CA ASP A 467 -35.36 -37.51 -41.49
C ASP A 467 -35.13 -39.03 -41.42
N CYS A 468 -35.98 -39.73 -40.66
CA CYS A 468 -35.98 -41.19 -40.60
C CYS A 468 -37.01 -41.79 -41.55
N ASP A 469 -36.50 -42.42 -42.60
CA ASP A 469 -37.30 -43.13 -43.56
C ASP A 469 -37.58 -44.55 -43.08
N TRP A 470 -38.83 -45.00 -43.20
CA TRP A 470 -39.17 -46.39 -42.93
C TRP A 470 -38.82 -47.28 -44.11
N ASN A 471 -38.07 -48.35 -43.84
CA ASN A 471 -37.72 -49.39 -44.81
C ASN A 471 -38.38 -50.71 -44.40
N GLY A 472 -39.51 -51.06 -45.00
CA GLY A 472 -40.23 -52.32 -44.73
C GLY A 472 -41.50 -52.48 -45.56
N GLU A 473 -42.18 -53.63 -45.44
CA GLU A 473 -43.41 -53.91 -46.19
C GLU A 473 -44.64 -53.14 -45.67
N TRP A 474 -44.64 -52.77 -44.39
CA TRP A 474 -45.63 -51.88 -43.80
C TRP A 474 -45.39 -50.46 -44.27
N SER A 475 -46.42 -49.63 -44.38
CA SER A 475 -46.25 -48.19 -44.59
C SER A 475 -46.43 -47.42 -43.28
N TYR A 476 -45.57 -46.42 -43.09
CA TYR A 476 -45.62 -45.48 -41.98
C TYR A 476 -45.94 -44.09 -42.50
N ASP A 477 -46.97 -43.46 -41.94
CA ASP A 477 -47.29 -42.06 -42.19
C ASP A 477 -46.69 -41.21 -41.07
N SER A 478 -45.67 -40.41 -41.41
CA SER A 478 -44.94 -39.56 -40.47
C SER A 478 -45.75 -38.36 -39.95
N GLU A 479 -46.80 -37.93 -40.65
CA GLU A 479 -47.65 -36.80 -40.22
C GLU A 479 -48.71 -37.25 -39.23
N THR A 480 -49.27 -38.46 -39.41
CA THR A 480 -50.35 -38.98 -38.57
C THR A 480 -49.87 -39.99 -37.51
N GLY A 481 -48.64 -40.50 -37.65
CA GLY A 481 -48.06 -41.54 -36.78
C GLY A 481 -48.71 -42.92 -36.96
N LEU A 482 -49.52 -43.10 -38.01
CA LEU A 482 -50.28 -44.33 -38.26
C LEU A 482 -49.47 -45.33 -39.09
N TRP A 483 -49.65 -46.61 -38.76
CA TRP A 483 -49.07 -47.75 -39.47
C TRP A 483 -50.15 -48.46 -40.29
N SER A 484 -49.84 -48.80 -41.53
CA SER A 484 -50.71 -49.64 -42.36
C SER A 484 -50.03 -50.96 -42.70
N GLU A 485 -50.75 -52.06 -42.49
CA GLU A 485 -50.26 -53.40 -42.81
C GLU A 485 -50.19 -53.60 -44.35
N PRO A 486 -49.24 -54.40 -44.85
CA PRO A 486 -49.21 -54.78 -46.25
C PRO A 486 -50.48 -55.55 -46.62
N GLY A 487 -51.18 -55.08 -47.65
CA GLY A 487 -52.43 -55.70 -48.10
C GLY A 487 -52.21 -57.13 -48.60
N ASN A 488 -52.94 -58.10 -48.02
CA ASN A 488 -53.11 -59.41 -48.65
C ASN A 488 -54.05 -59.26 -49.86
N ASP A 489 -53.51 -59.39 -51.07
CA ASP A 489 -54.33 -59.56 -52.27
C ASP A 489 -55.03 -60.93 -52.22
N ALA A 490 -56.19 -60.96 -51.56
CA ALA A 490 -57.17 -62.04 -51.60
C ALA A 490 -58.58 -61.44 -51.65
N ASN A 491 -58.93 -60.93 -52.83
CA ASN A 491 -60.25 -60.97 -53.47
C ASN A 491 -61.51 -61.24 -52.60
N SER A 492 -62.25 -60.18 -52.25
CA SER A 492 -63.74 -60.10 -52.21
C SER A 492 -64.10 -58.68 -51.74
N GLY A 493 -64.77 -57.82 -52.50
CA GLY A 493 -66.16 -57.96 -52.93
C GLY A 493 -67.03 -57.07 -52.03
N GLU A 494 -67.66 -56.05 -52.61
CA GLU A 494 -68.54 -55.05 -51.98
C GLU A 494 -69.43 -55.58 -50.84
N SER A 495 -69.64 -54.76 -49.79
CA SER A 495 -70.99 -54.30 -49.41
C SER A 495 -70.97 -53.27 -48.28
N SER A 496 -71.80 -52.24 -48.48
CA SER A 496 -72.35 -51.30 -47.53
C SER A 496 -73.22 -51.96 -46.44
N ASP A 497 -73.09 -51.55 -45.18
CA ASP A 497 -74.14 -50.83 -44.42
C ASP A 497 -73.85 -50.74 -42.91
N ASP A 498 -73.96 -49.49 -42.44
CA ASP A 498 -74.62 -48.97 -41.23
C ASP A 498 -74.97 -49.91 -40.04
N SER A 499 -74.58 -49.51 -38.81
CA SER A 499 -75.50 -49.45 -37.64
C SER A 499 -74.83 -48.92 -36.36
N SER A 500 -75.33 -47.75 -35.96
CA SER A 500 -75.52 -47.21 -34.60
C SER A 500 -75.89 -48.24 -33.51
N LEU A 501 -75.29 -48.14 -32.29
CA LEU A 501 -76.03 -47.84 -31.04
C LEU A 501 -75.12 -47.61 -29.81
N MET A 502 -75.21 -46.40 -29.24
CA MET A 502 -75.39 -46.05 -27.82
C MET A 502 -74.84 -46.95 -26.68
N LEU A 503 -74.01 -46.34 -25.82
CA LEU A 503 -74.26 -46.26 -24.37
C LEU A 503 -73.53 -45.04 -23.76
N ILE A 504 -74.27 -44.11 -23.14
CA ILE A 504 -73.75 -42.94 -22.41
C ILE A 504 -74.24 -42.99 -20.95
N LEU A 505 -73.41 -42.40 -20.06
CA LEU A 505 -73.67 -41.73 -18.76
C LEU A 505 -73.51 -42.60 -17.50
N ALA A 506 -72.91 -42.13 -16.39
CA ALA A 506 -72.54 -40.79 -15.92
C ALA A 506 -71.45 -40.92 -14.78
N ILE A 507 -70.41 -40.09 -14.65
CA ILE A 507 -70.30 -38.73 -14.02
C ILE A 507 -70.53 -38.76 -12.48
N VAL A 508 -69.84 -38.07 -11.54
CA VAL A 508 -68.61 -37.24 -11.36
C VAL A 508 -68.53 -36.94 -9.84
N GLY A 509 -67.33 -36.64 -9.31
CA GLY A 509 -67.11 -35.65 -8.22
C GLY A 509 -66.99 -36.25 -6.81
N SER A 510 -66.12 -35.82 -5.90
CA SER A 510 -65.48 -34.51 -5.65
C SER A 510 -64.44 -34.72 -4.52
N LEU A 511 -63.20 -34.23 -4.64
CA LEU A 511 -62.65 -33.01 -4.02
C LEU A 511 -62.77 -32.88 -2.48
N ILE A 512 -61.62 -33.11 -1.81
CA ILE A 512 -60.84 -32.13 -1.00
C ILE A 512 -61.24 -31.75 0.46
N LEU A 513 -60.19 -31.73 1.31
CA LEU A 513 -59.87 -30.93 2.54
C LEU A 513 -60.03 -31.50 3.97
N LEU A 514 -58.89 -31.42 4.68
CA LEU A 514 -58.63 -30.98 6.07
C LEU A 514 -59.00 -31.87 7.27
N GLY A 515 -57.96 -32.33 7.96
CA GLY A 515 -57.47 -31.65 9.18
C GLY A 515 -57.97 -32.13 10.55
N GLY A 516 -57.01 -32.37 11.46
CA GLY A 516 -57.19 -32.20 12.92
C GLY A 516 -57.22 -33.50 13.73
N VAL A 517 -56.10 -33.97 14.30
CA VAL A 517 -55.50 -33.56 15.60
C VAL A 517 -56.08 -34.30 16.81
N THR A 518 -55.20 -35.01 17.54
CA THR A 518 -55.02 -35.05 19.03
C THR A 518 -54.46 -36.43 19.48
N LEU A 519 -53.61 -36.60 20.49
CA LEU A 519 -52.68 -35.77 21.28
C LEU A 519 -51.98 -36.69 22.32
N LEU A 520 -50.87 -36.21 22.88
CA LEU A 520 -50.19 -36.53 24.16
C LEU A 520 -49.17 -37.70 24.14
N PHE A 521 -47.89 -37.47 24.48
CA PHE A 521 -47.38 -36.68 25.61
C PHE A 521 -46.19 -35.74 25.30
N LEU A 522 -46.17 -34.64 26.05
CA LEU A 522 -45.24 -33.50 26.05
C LEU A 522 -44.02 -33.70 26.99
N ARG A 523 -43.00 -32.86 26.72
CA ARG A 523 -42.08 -32.17 27.66
C ARG A 523 -40.76 -32.91 27.95
N GLY A 524 -39.56 -32.36 27.71
CA GLY A 524 -39.11 -31.05 27.24
C GLY A 524 -37.71 -30.77 27.81
N GLY A 525 -36.79 -30.26 26.98
CA GLY A 525 -35.59 -29.53 27.45
C GLY A 525 -34.23 -29.97 26.86
N GLY A 526 -33.69 -29.15 25.94
CA GLY A 526 -32.31 -28.63 26.03
C GLY A 526 -31.14 -29.46 25.49
N SER A 527 -30.71 -29.10 24.27
CA SER A 527 -29.34 -28.89 23.76
C SER A 527 -28.21 -29.95 23.84
N SER A 528 -27.43 -29.93 22.74
CA SER A 528 -26.03 -30.31 22.52
C SER A 528 -25.71 -31.69 21.90
N ASP A 529 -25.24 -31.58 20.66
CA ASP A 529 -24.17 -32.27 19.92
C ASP A 529 -23.73 -33.72 20.17
N LYS A 530 -23.64 -34.39 19.02
CA LYS A 530 -22.56 -35.25 18.48
C LYS A 530 -22.12 -36.51 19.25
N VAL A 531 -22.65 -37.61 18.72
CA VAL A 531 -22.02 -38.89 18.34
C VAL A 531 -20.60 -39.22 18.82
N ASP A 532 -20.60 -40.35 19.55
CA ASP A 532 -19.57 -41.36 19.81
C ASP A 532 -18.59 -41.60 18.63
N ASN A 533 -17.28 -41.64 18.84
CA ASN A 533 -16.47 -42.59 19.60
C ASN A 533 -16.28 -43.98 18.95
N LEU A 534 -14.99 -44.29 18.75
CA LEU A 534 -14.35 -45.60 18.81
C LEU A 534 -14.56 -46.65 17.69
N SER A 535 -13.55 -46.67 16.81
CA SER A 535 -12.57 -47.77 16.67
C SER A 535 -12.91 -49.10 15.97
N ALA A 536 -11.95 -49.45 15.11
CA ALA A 536 -11.25 -50.74 15.02
C ALA A 536 -11.79 -51.84 14.11
N ALA A 537 -11.05 -52.09 13.02
CA ALA A 537 -10.59 -53.38 12.47
C ALA A 537 -10.17 -53.14 11.00
N ALA A 538 -9.09 -53.65 10.41
CA ALA A 538 -8.05 -54.60 10.77
C ALA A 538 -6.88 -54.40 9.74
N ALA A 539 -5.63 -54.33 10.20
CA ALA A 539 -4.59 -55.36 10.03
C ALA A 539 -3.77 -55.31 8.71
N GLY A 540 -2.46 -55.06 8.84
CA GLY A 540 -1.47 -55.57 7.88
C GLY A 540 -0.16 -54.77 7.73
N TYR A 541 0.89 -55.24 8.39
CA TYR A 541 2.33 -54.98 8.16
C TYR A 541 2.94 -53.65 8.63
N GLY A 542 3.99 -53.81 9.43
CA GLY A 542 4.67 -52.74 10.15
C GLY A 542 5.68 -51.97 9.30
N GLN A 543 5.84 -50.72 9.71
CA GLN A 543 7.10 -50.00 9.94
C GLN A 543 6.80 -48.99 11.06
N SER A 544 7.79 -48.67 11.88
CA SER A 544 7.66 -47.75 13.02
C SER A 544 6.96 -46.45 12.59
N GLN A 545 5.81 -46.14 13.20
CA GLN A 545 5.24 -44.79 13.07
C GLN A 545 6.27 -43.81 13.66
N ASP A 546 6.67 -42.84 12.84
CA ASP A 546 7.63 -41.81 13.18
C ASP A 546 7.12 -41.02 14.40
N MET A 547 7.91 -40.94 15.48
CA MET A 547 7.54 -40.16 16.67
C MET A 547 7.34 -38.68 16.34
N THR A 548 7.97 -38.22 15.26
CA THR A 548 7.78 -36.89 14.68
C THR A 548 6.32 -36.70 14.27
N GLU A 549 5.71 -37.66 13.56
CA GLU A 549 4.35 -37.55 13.03
C GLU A 549 3.28 -37.53 14.13
N GLN A 550 3.48 -38.25 15.23
CA GLN A 550 2.57 -38.18 16.38
C GLN A 550 2.63 -36.80 17.07
N TYR A 551 3.81 -36.20 17.16
CA TYR A 551 3.98 -34.88 17.75
C TYR A 551 3.46 -33.77 16.82
N VAL A 552 3.63 -33.91 15.50
CA VAL A 552 3.01 -33.04 14.48
C VAL A 552 1.49 -33.05 14.62
N GLN A 553 0.86 -34.24 14.71
CA GLN A 553 -0.59 -34.31 14.88
C GLN A 553 -1.07 -33.72 16.22
N GLN A 554 -0.27 -33.80 17.28
CA GLN A 554 -0.57 -33.16 18.56
C GLN A 554 -0.50 -31.62 18.50
N LEU A 555 0.41 -31.06 17.70
CA LEU A 555 0.53 -29.61 17.47
C LEU A 555 -0.58 -29.09 16.56
N ILE A 556 -0.94 -29.84 15.53
CA ILE A 556 -2.09 -29.50 14.67
C ILE A 556 -3.39 -29.52 15.49
N ALA A 557 -3.56 -30.49 16.40
CA ALA A 557 -4.70 -30.53 17.32
C ALA A 557 -4.75 -29.36 18.32
N GLN A 558 -3.64 -28.63 18.51
CA GLN A 558 -3.55 -27.40 19.31
C GLN A 558 -3.70 -26.12 18.47
N GLY A 559 -3.99 -26.26 17.17
CA GLY A 559 -4.28 -25.15 16.26
C GLY A 559 -3.09 -24.63 15.46
N TYR A 560 -1.94 -25.31 15.46
CA TYR A 560 -0.79 -24.92 14.64
C TYR A 560 -0.96 -25.36 13.17
N PRO A 561 -0.62 -24.51 12.19
CA PRO A 561 -0.53 -24.90 10.78
C PRO A 561 0.46 -26.07 10.59
N GLU A 562 0.14 -27.01 9.69
CA GLU A 562 0.88 -28.27 9.53
C GLU A 562 2.37 -28.05 9.25
N GLU A 563 2.72 -27.04 8.45
CA GLU A 563 4.10 -26.73 8.12
C GLU A 563 4.91 -26.29 9.35
N THR A 564 4.32 -25.43 10.20
CA THR A 564 4.92 -25.00 11.47
C THR A 564 5.02 -26.16 12.47
N ALA A 565 4.01 -27.02 12.54
CA ALA A 565 4.02 -28.20 13.40
C ALA A 565 5.15 -29.18 13.02
N ARG A 566 5.42 -29.35 11.72
CA ARG A 566 6.52 -30.18 11.20
C ARG A 566 7.89 -29.62 11.55
N GLN A 567 8.08 -28.31 11.46
CA GLN A 567 9.34 -27.65 11.85
C GLN A 567 9.63 -27.80 13.36
N TYR A 568 8.61 -27.62 14.22
CA TYR A 568 8.76 -27.83 15.66
C TYR A 568 9.04 -29.28 16.03
N ALA A 569 8.39 -30.23 15.36
CA ALA A 569 8.64 -31.64 15.60
C ALA A 569 10.07 -32.05 15.19
N ALA A 570 10.58 -31.52 14.08
CA ALA A 570 11.96 -31.75 13.65
C ALA A 570 13.00 -31.25 14.69
N GLN A 571 12.75 -30.13 15.36
CA GLN A 571 13.63 -29.63 16.43
C GLN A 571 13.57 -30.50 17.69
N TYR A 572 12.40 -31.03 18.06
CA TYR A 572 12.21 -31.83 19.29
C TYR A 572 12.84 -33.23 19.18
N VAL A 573 12.74 -33.88 18.01
CA VAL A 573 13.40 -35.18 17.77
C VAL A 573 14.93 -35.04 17.69
N GLY A 574 15.43 -33.89 17.22
CA GLY A 574 16.85 -33.53 17.27
C GLY A 574 17.42 -33.40 18.69
N GLN A 575 16.60 -33.00 19.67
CA GLN A 575 17.00 -32.91 21.09
C GLN A 575 16.90 -34.26 21.83
N ALA A 576 15.95 -35.13 21.46
CA ALA A 576 15.79 -36.45 22.08
C ALA A 576 16.93 -37.44 21.77
N ALA A 577 17.65 -37.24 20.65
CA ALA A 577 18.84 -38.01 20.31
C ALA A 577 20.09 -37.64 21.16
N ALA A 578 19.99 -36.63 22.02
CA ALA A 578 21.09 -36.13 22.86
C ALA A 578 20.75 -36.20 24.36
N SER A 579 20.69 -37.42 24.92
CA SER A 579 20.67 -37.66 26.38
C SER A 579 21.53 -38.91 26.65
N GLN A 580 22.60 -38.99 27.46
CA GLN A 580 23.17 -38.33 28.66
C GLN A 580 24.68 -38.76 28.79
N PRO A 581 25.51 -38.36 29.81
CA PRO A 581 25.51 -37.19 30.71
C PRO A 581 26.85 -36.38 30.77
N GLN A 582 26.71 -35.08 31.08
CA GLN A 582 27.57 -34.19 31.90
C GLN A 582 29.10 -34.43 32.05
N ALA A 583 29.93 -33.46 31.62
CA ALA A 583 30.97 -32.80 32.45
C ALA A 583 31.76 -31.69 31.70
N ALA A 584 31.81 -30.51 32.33
CA ALA A 584 32.91 -29.53 32.40
C ALA A 584 33.50 -28.86 31.13
N ALA A 585 33.24 -27.54 31.03
CA ALA A 585 34.13 -26.43 30.66
C ALA A 585 35.17 -26.55 29.51
N GLN A 586 34.87 -25.79 28.42
CA GLN A 586 35.75 -25.04 27.46
C GLN A 586 36.78 -25.81 26.60
N PRO A 587 37.20 -25.27 25.42
CA PRO A 587 36.95 -23.95 24.81
C PRO A 587 36.34 -23.99 23.39
N ALA A 588 35.94 -22.80 22.92
CA ALA A 588 35.39 -22.50 21.60
C ALA A 588 36.19 -23.13 20.45
N ALA A 589 35.51 -23.87 19.58
CA ALA A 589 35.95 -24.13 18.23
C ALA A 589 35.69 -22.86 17.40
N ALA A 590 36.72 -22.36 16.72
CA ALA A 590 36.69 -21.16 15.89
C ALA A 590 35.61 -21.26 14.79
N GLY A 591 34.44 -20.68 15.06
CA GLY A 591 33.49 -20.25 14.04
C GLY A 591 33.97 -18.94 13.45
N ASN A 592 33.88 -18.81 12.12
CA ASN A 592 34.52 -17.74 11.35
C ASN A 592 34.07 -16.34 11.85
N ASP A 593 35.00 -15.59 12.45
CA ASP A 593 34.77 -14.27 13.06
C ASP A 593 34.14 -13.28 12.07
N LEU A 594 34.48 -13.42 10.79
CA LEU A 594 34.00 -12.58 9.71
C LEU A 594 32.54 -12.83 9.31
N TYR A 595 32.08 -14.08 9.32
CA TYR A 595 30.66 -14.40 9.05
C TYR A 595 29.77 -13.79 10.13
N THR A 596 30.19 -13.90 11.38
CA THR A 596 29.45 -13.34 12.53
C THR A 596 29.41 -11.81 12.45
N GLN A 597 30.49 -11.17 11.99
CA GLN A 597 30.53 -9.73 11.76
C GLN A 597 29.56 -9.29 10.66
N TYR A 598 29.58 -9.93 9.49
CA TYR A 598 28.66 -9.60 8.39
C TYR A 598 27.21 -9.90 8.76
N TYR A 599 26.96 -11.03 9.42
CA TYR A 599 25.63 -11.40 9.89
C TYR A 599 25.07 -10.31 10.81
N ASN A 600 25.82 -9.88 11.82
CA ASN A 600 25.35 -8.84 12.74
C ASN A 600 25.13 -7.50 12.05
N GLN A 601 25.97 -7.14 11.07
CA GLN A 601 25.81 -5.92 10.29
C GLN A 601 24.53 -5.95 9.44
N TYR A 602 24.31 -7.01 8.66
CA TYR A 602 23.12 -7.16 7.83
C TYR A 602 21.86 -7.31 8.68
N PHE A 603 21.93 -8.02 9.80
CA PHE A 603 20.82 -8.17 10.72
C PHE A 603 20.34 -6.83 11.27
N GLN A 604 21.27 -5.99 11.77
CA GLN A 604 20.93 -4.64 12.23
C GLN A 604 20.37 -3.76 11.10
N GLN A 605 20.89 -3.93 9.88
CA GLN A 605 20.40 -3.21 8.72
C GLN A 605 18.96 -3.61 8.35
N PHE A 606 18.63 -4.90 8.34
CA PHE A 606 17.27 -5.37 8.04
C PHE A 606 16.27 -5.03 9.16
N VAL A 607 16.69 -5.11 10.43
CA VAL A 607 15.84 -4.63 11.54
C VAL A 607 15.60 -3.12 11.43
N ALA A 608 16.61 -2.33 11.05
CA ALA A 608 16.44 -0.90 10.80
C ALA A 608 15.58 -0.57 9.57
N GLN A 609 15.41 -1.53 8.66
CA GLN A 609 14.49 -1.46 7.52
C GLN A 609 13.07 -1.94 7.85
N GLY A 610 12.82 -2.37 9.09
CA GLY A 610 11.50 -2.74 9.60
C GLY A 610 11.12 -4.22 9.38
N TYR A 611 12.07 -5.08 8.99
CA TYR A 611 11.83 -6.52 8.97
C TYR A 611 11.75 -7.08 10.40
N ASP A 612 10.86 -8.04 10.64
CA ASP A 612 10.80 -8.76 11.91
C ASP A 612 12.08 -9.58 12.14
N GLU A 613 12.38 -9.91 13.40
CA GLU A 613 13.65 -10.58 13.76
C GLU A 613 13.85 -11.93 13.07
N ALA A 614 12.79 -12.67 12.74
CA ALA A 614 12.91 -13.97 12.07
C ALA A 614 13.29 -13.77 10.59
N THR A 615 12.60 -12.85 9.90
CA THR A 615 12.89 -12.50 8.51
C THR A 615 14.25 -11.82 8.35
N ALA A 616 14.58 -10.87 9.24
CA ALA A 616 15.87 -10.19 9.27
C ALA A 616 17.03 -11.17 9.52
N SER A 617 16.81 -12.21 10.36
CA SER A 617 17.80 -13.26 10.60
C SER A 617 18.03 -14.12 9.35
N GLN A 618 16.97 -14.49 8.64
CA GLN A 618 17.09 -15.30 7.42
C GLN A 618 17.87 -14.56 6.33
N TYR A 619 17.52 -13.30 6.06
CA TYR A 619 18.26 -12.49 5.08
C TYR A 619 19.69 -12.24 5.53
N ALA A 620 19.93 -11.87 6.79
CA ALA A 620 21.28 -11.67 7.29
C ALA A 620 22.16 -12.93 7.15
N GLN A 621 21.62 -14.14 7.33
CA GLN A 621 22.36 -15.39 7.12
C GLN A 621 22.75 -15.60 5.65
N GLN A 622 21.84 -15.30 4.72
CA GLN A 622 22.06 -15.44 3.29
C GLN A 622 23.12 -14.45 2.78
N TYR A 623 23.02 -13.18 3.16
CA TYR A 623 23.96 -12.13 2.76
C TYR A 623 25.33 -12.29 3.43
N ALA A 624 25.39 -12.72 4.69
CA ALA A 624 26.67 -13.03 5.35
C ALA A 624 27.38 -14.22 4.68
N ALA A 625 26.62 -15.23 4.22
CA ALA A 625 27.18 -16.38 3.51
C ALA A 625 27.72 -15.99 2.13
N GLN A 626 27.03 -15.10 1.40
CA GLN A 626 27.50 -14.58 0.11
C GLN A 626 28.73 -13.68 0.26
N ALA A 627 28.75 -12.78 1.25
CA ALA A 627 29.91 -11.91 1.53
C ALA A 627 31.17 -12.72 1.84
N GLN A 628 31.02 -13.87 2.49
CA GLN A 628 32.12 -14.79 2.77
C GLN A 628 32.64 -15.52 1.51
N GLN A 629 31.82 -15.68 0.47
CA GLN A 629 32.20 -16.34 -0.79
C GLN A 629 32.86 -15.40 -1.81
N GLN A 630 32.79 -14.08 -1.60
CA GLN A 630 33.37 -13.07 -2.48
C GLN A 630 34.80 -12.65 -2.09
N GLN A 631 35.40 -13.32 -1.09
CA GLN A 631 36.83 -13.31 -0.77
C GLN A 631 37.47 -14.64 -1.18
#